data_AF-A0A349VH03-F1
#
_entry.id   AF-A0A349VH03-F1
#
_cell.length_a   1.000
_cell.length_b   1.000
_cell.length_c   1.000
_cell.angle_alpha   90.00
_cell.angle_beta   90.00
_cell.angle_gamma   90.00
#
_symmetry.space_group_name_H-M   'P 1'
#
loop_
_entity.id
_entity.type
_entity.pdbx_description
1 polymer ?
#
loop_
_entity_poly.entity_id
_entity_poly.type
_entity_poly.pdbx_seq_one_letter_code
_entity_poly.pdbx_strand_id
1 'polypeptide(L)'
;MRLGKGTSQHVLIAGKTGSGKSTMMHALITNLALNYSPNEIQFYLIDFKKGVEFKLYDHYKLPHARVIAIESEREFGLSVLEQLDRELKKRGDLFRDLSVQDLAGYRASGHPEPMPRVMLIIDEFQELFVEDDKLAQDCSLVLDRLVRQGRAFGMHVLLGS
;
A
#
# COMPACT_ATOMS: atom_id res chain seq x y z
N MET A 1 10.42 -12.98 -2.59
CA MET A 1 8.97 -13.28 -2.42
C MET A 1 8.26 -12.99 -3.74
N ARG A 2 7.37 -13.84 -4.26
CA ARG A 2 6.59 -13.52 -5.49
C ARG A 2 5.27 -12.88 -5.08
N LEU A 3 5.11 -11.57 -5.32
CA LEU A 3 3.87 -10.86 -4.99
C LEU A 3 2.68 -11.36 -5.82
N GLY A 4 1.53 -11.51 -5.17
CA GLY A 4 0.27 -11.85 -5.83
C GLY A 4 0.08 -13.33 -6.19
N LYS A 5 0.92 -14.25 -5.69
CA LYS A 5 0.67 -15.70 -5.79
C LYS A 5 0.14 -16.24 -4.46
N GLY A 6 -1.00 -16.94 -4.51
CA GLY A 6 -1.64 -17.54 -3.32
C GLY A 6 -2.51 -16.55 -2.53
N THR A 7 -2.71 -16.83 -1.25
CA THR A 7 -3.61 -16.09 -0.34
C THR A 7 -2.93 -14.99 0.46
N SER A 8 -1.59 -14.92 0.47
CA SER A 8 -0.81 -13.95 1.25
C SER A 8 -0.70 -12.60 0.54
N GLN A 9 -1.76 -11.78 0.62
CA GLN A 9 -1.92 -10.52 -0.11
C GLN A 9 -1.66 -9.27 0.75
N HIS A 10 -1.94 -9.38 2.04
CA HIS A 10 -1.76 -8.33 3.04
C HIS A 10 -0.95 -8.89 4.20
N VAL A 11 -0.25 -8.02 4.92
CA VAL A 11 0.65 -8.40 6.01
C VAL A 11 0.37 -7.50 7.21
N LEU A 12 0.22 -8.09 8.39
CA LEU A 12 0.24 -7.40 9.67
C LEU A 12 1.52 -7.84 10.40
N ILE A 13 2.35 -6.87 10.77
CA ILE A 13 3.57 -7.06 11.54
C ILE A 13 3.32 -6.47 12.92
N ALA A 14 3.43 -7.28 13.97
CA ALA A 14 3.27 -6.85 15.34
C ALA A 14 4.55 -7.15 16.14
N GLY A 15 4.99 -6.20 16.97
CA GLY A 15 6.15 -6.41 17.83
C GLY A 15 6.55 -5.19 18.65
N LYS A 16 7.16 -5.42 19.82
CA LYS A 16 7.69 -4.33 20.65
C LYS A 16 8.79 -3.55 19.92
N THR A 17 9.03 -2.31 20.33
CA THR A 17 10.16 -1.50 19.84
C THR A 17 11.47 -2.29 19.89
N GLY A 18 12.23 -2.24 18.80
CA GLY A 18 13.49 -2.98 18.66
C GLY A 18 13.33 -4.46 18.27
N SER A 19 12.12 -4.97 17.99
CA SER A 19 11.92 -6.35 17.54
C SER A 19 12.26 -6.60 16.06
N GLY A 20 12.68 -5.58 15.31
CA GLY A 20 13.05 -5.68 13.90
C GLY A 20 11.91 -5.51 12.89
N LYS A 21 10.75 -4.96 13.30
CA LYS A 21 9.61 -4.69 12.38
C LYS A 21 10.06 -3.86 11.18
N SER A 22 10.72 -2.74 11.44
CA SER A 22 11.14 -1.78 10.43
C SER A 22 12.24 -2.34 9.53
N THR A 23 13.16 -3.15 10.09
CA THR A 23 14.11 -3.96 9.31
C THR A 23 13.39 -4.92 8.34
N MET A 24 12.32 -5.59 8.78
CA MET A 24 11.52 -6.46 7.92
C MET A 24 10.81 -5.68 6.80
N MET A 25 10.27 -4.50 7.12
CA MET A 25 9.66 -3.62 6.11
C MET A 25 10.69 -3.18 5.06
N HIS A 26 11.88 -2.73 5.48
CA HIS A 26 12.96 -2.35 4.59
C HIS A 26 13.44 -3.51 3.72
N ALA A 27 13.61 -4.70 4.29
CA ALA A 27 13.97 -5.90 3.54
C ALA A 27 12.91 -6.22 2.48
N LEU A 28 11.62 -6.05 2.79
CA LEU A 28 10.54 -6.25 1.85
C LEU A 28 10.55 -5.19 0.73
N ILE A 29 10.60 -3.90 1.08
CA ILE A 29 10.61 -2.79 0.09
C ILE A 29 11.79 -2.95 -0.87
N THR A 30 13.00 -3.16 -0.34
CA THR A 30 14.21 -3.31 -1.16
C THR A 30 14.18 -4.57 -2.02
N ASN A 31 13.75 -5.71 -1.48
CA ASN A 31 13.61 -6.94 -2.27
C ASN A 31 12.63 -6.74 -3.43
N LEU A 32 11.52 -6.04 -3.20
CA LEU A 32 10.53 -5.77 -4.23
C LEU A 32 11.06 -4.79 -5.29
N ALA A 33 11.73 -3.71 -4.87
CA ALA A 33 12.34 -2.75 -5.79
C ALA A 33 13.44 -3.37 -6.67
N LEU A 34 14.15 -4.38 -6.16
CA LEU A 34 15.17 -5.13 -6.91
C LEU A 34 14.58 -6.12 -7.92
N ASN A 35 13.37 -6.64 -7.67
CA ASN A 35 12.77 -7.69 -8.51
C ASN A 35 11.73 -7.17 -9.51
N TYR A 36 11.22 -5.95 -9.30
CA TYR A 36 10.14 -5.38 -10.10
C TYR A 36 10.48 -3.94 -10.48
N SER A 37 10.16 -3.55 -11.71
CA SER A 37 10.30 -2.17 -12.16
C SER A 37 9.21 -1.25 -11.54
N PRO A 38 9.38 0.08 -11.57
CA PRO A 38 8.35 1.04 -11.13
C PRO A 38 7.02 0.97 -11.91
N ASN A 39 7.03 0.34 -13.09
CA ASN A 39 5.84 0.05 -13.89
C ASN A 39 5.12 -1.22 -13.44
N GLU A 40 5.74 -2.03 -12.58
CA GLU A 40 5.17 -3.27 -12.07
C GLU A 40 4.73 -3.18 -10.62
N ILE A 41 5.38 -2.34 -9.81
CA ILE A 41 5.04 -2.06 -8.41
C ILE A 41 5.31 -0.59 -8.03
N GLN A 42 4.44 -0.05 -7.19
CA GLN A 42 4.56 1.28 -6.60
C GLN A 42 4.36 1.23 -5.08
N PHE A 43 5.10 2.04 -4.35
CA PHE A 43 5.04 2.13 -2.89
C PHE A 43 4.32 3.39 -2.43
N TYR A 44 3.45 3.21 -1.45
CA TYR A 44 2.83 4.26 -0.65
C TYR A 44 3.31 4.03 0.78
N LEU A 45 4.21 4.88 1.24
CA LEU A 45 4.92 4.71 2.50
C LEU A 45 4.40 5.77 3.49
N ILE A 46 3.81 5.33 4.59
CA ILE A 46 3.27 6.20 5.64
C ILE A 46 3.94 5.83 6.96
N ASP A 47 4.57 6.82 7.57
CA ASP A 47 5.23 6.71 8.87
C ASP A 47 4.55 7.67 9.85
N PHE A 48 3.86 7.11 10.85
CA PHE A 48 3.22 7.89 11.91
C PHE A 48 4.18 8.11 13.09
N LYS A 49 4.17 9.34 13.64
CA LYS A 49 4.87 9.81 14.86
C LYS A 49 6.29 9.26 15.12
N LYS A 50 7.28 10.15 15.17
CA LYS A 50 8.68 9.91 15.61
C LYS A 50 9.51 8.96 14.73
N GLY A 51 8.93 8.36 13.69
CA GLY A 51 9.67 7.65 12.66
C GLY A 51 10.16 8.58 11.55
N VAL A 52 11.39 8.32 11.10
CA VAL A 52 11.93 8.81 9.82
C VAL A 52 12.25 7.62 8.93
N GLU A 53 11.57 6.49 9.16
CA GLU A 53 11.96 5.17 8.64
C GLU A 53 12.00 5.21 7.12
N PHE A 54 10.99 5.82 6.51
CA PHE A 54 10.88 5.90 5.05
C PHE A 54 11.58 7.13 4.42
N LYS A 55 12.18 8.01 5.22
CA LYS A 55 12.87 9.22 4.75
C LYS A 55 14.01 8.94 3.78
N LEU A 56 14.69 7.81 3.95
CA LEU A 56 15.77 7.41 3.07
C LEU A 56 15.29 7.21 1.62
N TYR A 57 14.05 6.75 1.42
CA TYR A 57 13.52 6.51 0.08
C TYR A 57 13.22 7.80 -0.68
N ASP A 58 12.88 8.87 0.04
CA ASP A 58 12.75 10.21 -0.54
C ASP A 58 14.14 10.79 -0.87
N HIS A 59 15.07 10.72 0.09
CA HIS A 59 16.43 11.22 -0.07
C HIS A 59 17.14 10.62 -1.28
N TYR A 60 17.04 9.30 -1.46
CA TYR A 60 17.63 8.58 -2.61
C TYR A 60 16.71 8.54 -3.85
N LYS A 61 15.53 9.19 -3.80
CA LYS A 61 14.56 9.28 -4.89
C LYS A 61 14.21 7.92 -5.48
N LEU A 62 13.78 6.98 -4.62
CA LEU A 62 13.38 5.65 -5.04
C LEU A 62 12.28 5.74 -6.12
N PRO A 63 12.51 5.29 -7.38
CA PRO A 63 11.57 5.53 -8.48
C PRO A 63 10.20 4.86 -8.30
N HIS A 64 10.13 3.83 -7.45
CA HIS A 64 8.90 3.11 -7.10
C HIS A 64 8.04 3.87 -6.09
N ALA A 65 8.61 4.78 -5.31
CA ALA A 65 7.87 5.50 -4.28
C ALA A 65 6.99 6.59 -4.92
N ARG A 66 5.68 6.51 -4.66
CA ARG A 66 4.69 7.48 -5.15
C ARG A 66 4.25 8.45 -4.08
N VAL A 67 4.14 7.96 -2.86
CA VAL A 67 3.84 8.76 -1.68
C VAL A 67 4.81 8.32 -0.59
N ILE A 68 5.45 9.30 0.04
CA ILE A 68 6.24 9.11 1.26
C ILE A 68 5.74 10.17 2.25
N ALA A 69 5.14 9.68 3.32
CA ALA A 69 4.61 10.49 4.42
C ALA A 69 5.46 10.21 5.65
N ILE A 70 6.11 11.25 6.19
CA ILE A 70 6.99 11.16 7.35
C ILE A 70 6.42 12.07 8.42
N GLU A 71 6.39 11.61 9.68
CA GLU A 71 5.81 12.37 10.80
C GLU A 71 4.40 12.90 10.47
N SER A 72 3.59 12.07 9.82
CA SER A 72 2.34 12.52 9.22
C SER A 72 1.17 12.55 10.20
N GLU A 73 0.23 13.45 9.96
CA GLU A 73 -1.04 13.55 10.70
C GLU A 73 -2.04 12.50 10.20
N ARG A 74 -3.03 12.16 11.04
CA ARG A 74 -4.03 11.12 10.73
C ARG A 74 -4.83 11.46 9.46
N GLU A 75 -5.06 12.74 9.23
CA GLU A 75 -5.72 13.34 8.07
C GLU A 75 -4.99 13.02 6.77
N PHE A 76 -3.65 13.09 6.80
CA PHE A 76 -2.85 12.69 5.64
C PHE A 76 -3.00 11.19 5.37
N GLY A 77 -2.96 10.37 6.41
CA GLY A 77 -3.23 8.93 6.31
C GLY A 77 -4.57 8.64 5.63
N LEU A 78 -5.65 9.29 6.09
CA LEU A 78 -6.97 9.20 5.47
C LEU A 78 -6.93 9.61 4.00
N SER A 79 -6.29 10.74 3.66
CA SER A 79 -6.21 11.22 2.28
C SER A 79 -5.55 10.22 1.32
N VAL A 80 -4.52 9.49 1.80
CA VAL A 80 -3.86 8.43 1.02
C VAL A 80 -4.79 7.23 0.86
N LEU A 81 -5.47 6.81 1.92
CA LEU A 81 -6.45 5.72 1.87
C LEU A 81 -7.56 6.05 0.86
N GLU A 82 -8.11 7.26 0.89
CA GLU A 82 -9.12 7.71 -0.06
C GLU A 82 -8.60 7.76 -1.52
N GLN A 83 -7.35 8.17 -1.72
CA GLN A 83 -6.71 8.13 -3.03
C GLN A 83 -6.65 6.69 -3.56
N LEU A 84 -6.28 5.73 -2.72
CA LEU A 84 -6.24 4.32 -3.10
C LEU A 84 -7.64 3.73 -3.32
N ASP A 85 -8.67 4.17 -2.59
CA ASP A 85 -10.08 3.80 -2.86
C ASP A 85 -10.53 4.29 -4.24
N ARG A 86 -10.17 5.52 -4.62
CA ARG A 86 -10.46 6.06 -5.95
C ARG A 86 -9.76 5.25 -7.05
N GLU A 87 -8.51 4.89 -6.85
CA GLU A 87 -7.77 4.03 -7.79
C GLU A 87 -8.38 2.62 -7.87
N LEU A 88 -8.84 2.06 -6.74
CA LEU A 88 -9.55 0.78 -6.72
C LEU A 88 -10.81 0.82 -7.58
N LYS A 89 -11.63 1.86 -7.43
CA LYS A 89 -12.84 2.07 -8.25
C LYS A 89 -12.49 2.22 -9.73
N LYS A 90 -11.49 3.05 -10.05
CA LYS A 90 -10.99 3.24 -11.43
C LYS A 90 -10.59 1.91 -12.09
N ARG A 91 -9.85 1.07 -11.36
CA ARG A 91 -9.48 -0.28 -11.85
C ARG A 91 -10.71 -1.17 -12.03
N GLY A 92 -11.67 -1.10 -11.12
CA GLY A 92 -12.95 -1.81 -11.21
C GLY A 92 -13.73 -1.51 -12.49
N ASP A 93 -13.85 -0.23 -12.83
CA ASP A 93 -14.55 0.19 -14.04
C ASP A 93 -13.79 -0.24 -15.30
N LEU A 94 -12.47 -0.03 -15.34
CA LEU A 94 -11.64 -0.45 -16.47
C LEU A 94 -11.64 -1.97 -16.68
N PHE A 95 -11.64 -2.75 -15.60
CA PHE A 95 -11.72 -4.21 -15.69
C PHE A 95 -13.07 -4.67 -16.23
N ARG A 96 -14.16 -3.99 -15.83
CA ARG A 96 -15.51 -4.23 -16.36
C ARG A 96 -15.58 -3.95 -17.85
N ASP A 97 -15.03 -2.81 -18.29
CA ASP A 97 -15.02 -2.41 -19.70
C ASP A 97 -14.26 -3.40 -20.59
N LEU A 98 -13.15 -3.93 -20.06
CA LEU A 98 -12.32 -4.94 -20.74
C LEU A 98 -12.82 -6.38 -20.53
N SER A 99 -13.92 -6.59 -19.78
CA SER A 99 -14.46 -7.91 -19.44
C SER A 99 -13.43 -8.85 -18.76
N VAL A 100 -12.54 -8.29 -17.94
CA VAL A 100 -11.53 -9.02 -17.14
C VAL A 100 -11.89 -9.00 -15.66
N GLN A 101 -11.42 -10.00 -14.91
CA GLN A 101 -11.80 -10.17 -13.50
C GLN A 101 -10.77 -9.63 -12.51
N ASP A 102 -9.51 -9.47 -12.93
CA ASP A 102 -8.41 -9.09 -12.05
C ASP A 102 -7.26 -8.44 -12.83
N LEU A 103 -6.24 -8.01 -12.07
CA LEU A 103 -5.03 -7.40 -12.61
C LEU A 103 -4.28 -8.31 -13.60
N ALA A 104 -4.32 -9.63 -13.42
CA ALA A 104 -3.66 -10.55 -14.34
C ALA A 104 -4.40 -10.56 -15.70
N GLY A 105 -5.73 -10.60 -15.67
CA GLY A 105 -6.58 -10.43 -16.84
C GLY A 105 -6.34 -9.08 -17.54
N TYR A 106 -6.28 -7.98 -16.77
CA TYR A 106 -5.95 -6.67 -17.34
C TYR A 106 -4.59 -6.66 -18.05
N ARG A 107 -3.54 -7.19 -17.42
CA ARG A 107 -2.21 -7.26 -18.05
C ARG A 107 -2.17 -8.16 -19.29
N ALA A 108 -3.01 -9.21 -19.32
CA ALA A 108 -3.13 -10.10 -20.47
C ALA A 108 -3.99 -9.51 -21.60
N SER A 109 -4.81 -8.49 -21.34
CA SER A 109 -5.67 -7.85 -22.35
C SER A 109 -4.90 -7.10 -23.45
N GLY A 110 -3.62 -6.82 -23.23
CA GLY A 110 -2.80 -6.03 -24.15
C GLY A 110 -3.02 -4.51 -24.04
N HIS A 111 -3.74 -4.04 -23.01
CA HIS A 111 -3.92 -2.60 -22.77
C HIS A 111 -2.56 -1.90 -22.65
N PRO A 112 -2.34 -0.76 -23.35
CA PRO A 112 -1.02 -0.14 -23.46
C PRO A 112 -0.54 0.49 -22.15
N GLU A 113 -1.46 0.95 -21.31
CA GLU A 113 -1.09 1.57 -20.03
C GLU A 113 -0.69 0.51 -18.99
N PRO A 114 0.54 0.55 -18.44
CA PRO A 114 0.95 -0.37 -17.39
C PRO A 114 0.15 -0.10 -16.12
N MET A 115 -0.29 -1.18 -15.47
CA MET A 115 -0.96 -1.12 -14.17
C MET A 115 -0.07 -1.75 -13.10
N PRO A 116 0.73 -0.96 -12.39
CA PRO A 116 1.56 -1.45 -11.31
C PRO A 116 0.69 -1.92 -10.14
N ARG A 117 1.21 -2.92 -9.43
CA ARG A 117 0.70 -3.26 -8.10
C ARG A 117 0.95 -2.08 -7.16
N VAL A 118 0.03 -1.86 -6.24
CA VAL A 118 0.22 -0.89 -5.16
C VAL A 118 0.58 -1.65 -3.91
N MET A 119 1.63 -1.20 -3.23
CA MET A 119 2.01 -1.66 -1.91
C MET A 119 1.92 -0.47 -0.94
N LEU A 120 0.84 -0.44 -0.18
CA LEU A 120 0.65 0.49 0.93
C LEU A 120 1.35 -0.08 2.17
N ILE A 121 2.24 0.69 2.76
CA ILE A 121 2.99 0.35 3.96
C ILE A 121 2.73 1.45 4.97
N ILE A 122 2.15 1.08 6.10
CA ILE A 122 1.88 1.99 7.22
C ILE A 122 2.65 1.48 8.43
N ASP A 123 3.64 2.24 8.88
CA ASP A 123 4.27 2.00 10.18
C ASP A 123 3.47 2.72 11.27
N GLU A 124 3.41 2.09 12.44
CA GLU A 124 2.61 2.54 13.59
C GLU A 124 1.13 2.80 13.22
N PHE A 125 0.51 1.88 12.48
CA PHE A 125 -0.82 2.07 11.89
C PHE A 125 -1.95 2.31 12.92
N GLN A 126 -1.75 1.86 14.16
CA GLN A 126 -2.70 2.07 15.25
C GLN A 126 -2.94 3.56 15.54
N GLU A 127 -2.00 4.45 15.15
CA GLU A 127 -2.13 5.91 15.28
C GLU A 127 -3.36 6.46 14.53
N LEU A 128 -3.82 5.80 13.47
CA LEU A 128 -5.08 6.14 12.79
C LEU A 128 -6.30 6.03 13.72
N PHE A 129 -6.22 5.17 14.73
CA PHE A 129 -7.32 4.72 15.58
C PHE A 129 -7.14 5.07 17.06
N VAL A 130 -6.20 5.96 17.39
CA VAL A 130 -5.95 6.38 18.78
C VAL A 130 -7.16 7.12 19.38
N GLU A 131 -7.90 7.84 18.56
CA GLU A 131 -9.13 8.53 18.97
C GLU A 131 -10.36 7.82 18.38
N ASP A 132 -11.46 7.77 19.13
CA ASP A 132 -12.76 7.27 18.65
C ASP A 132 -13.57 8.43 18.04
N ASP A 133 -13.11 8.91 16.89
CA ASP A 133 -13.68 10.03 16.17
C ASP A 133 -14.13 9.64 14.74
N LYS A 134 -14.70 10.60 14.03
CA LYS A 134 -15.12 10.40 12.64
C LYS A 134 -13.96 9.99 11.74
N LEU A 135 -12.76 10.52 11.97
CA LEU A 135 -11.58 10.20 11.17
C LEU A 135 -11.22 8.72 11.30
N ALA A 136 -11.19 8.17 12.52
CA ALA A 136 -10.94 6.75 12.75
C ALA A 136 -11.99 5.87 12.07
N GLN A 137 -13.27 6.28 12.12
CA GLN A 137 -14.36 5.57 11.44
C GLN A 137 -14.18 5.57 9.92
N ASP A 138 -13.86 6.73 9.33
CA ASP A 138 -13.63 6.87 7.89
C ASP A 138 -12.40 6.04 7.45
N CYS A 139 -11.29 6.10 8.20
CA CYS A 139 -10.11 5.25 7.99
C CYS A 139 -10.46 3.75 8.02
N SER A 140 -11.27 3.32 8.99
CA SER A 140 -11.68 1.92 9.14
C SER A 140 -12.48 1.45 7.91
N LEU A 141 -13.45 2.24 7.47
CA LEU A 141 -14.29 1.93 6.31
C LEU A 141 -13.47 1.80 5.02
N VAL A 142 -12.52 2.70 4.79
CA VAL A 142 -11.69 2.69 3.58
C VAL A 142 -10.68 1.53 3.64
N LEU A 143 -10.04 1.32 4.79
CA LEU A 143 -9.06 0.24 4.97
C LEU A 143 -9.71 -1.15 4.84
N ASP A 144 -10.89 -1.38 5.40
CA ASP A 144 -11.64 -2.64 5.24
C ASP A 144 -11.91 -2.92 3.75
N ARG A 145 -12.32 -1.91 2.99
CA ARG A 145 -12.56 -2.07 1.56
C ARG A 145 -11.28 -2.42 0.80
N LEU A 146 -10.17 -1.74 1.08
CA LEU A 146 -8.87 -2.03 0.46
C LEU A 146 -8.40 -3.46 0.78
N VAL A 147 -8.56 -3.93 2.01
CA VAL A 147 -8.17 -5.28 2.41
C VAL A 147 -9.09 -6.35 1.80
N ARG A 148 -10.39 -6.10 1.71
CA ARG A 148 -11.35 -7.06 1.14
C ARG A 148 -11.26 -7.17 -0.37
N GLN A 149 -11.12 -6.06 -1.07
CA GLN A 149 -11.20 -6.00 -2.53
C GLN A 149 -9.82 -5.92 -3.20
N GLY A 150 -8.78 -5.54 -2.46
CA GLY A 150 -7.48 -5.18 -3.02
C GLY A 150 -6.81 -6.26 -3.86
N ARG A 151 -6.99 -7.53 -3.50
CA ARG A 151 -6.39 -8.67 -4.23
C ARG A 151 -6.69 -8.63 -5.73
N ALA A 152 -7.95 -8.48 -6.13
CA ALA A 152 -8.35 -8.51 -7.54
C ALA A 152 -7.71 -7.33 -8.30
N PHE A 153 -7.59 -6.18 -7.64
CA PHE A 153 -7.08 -4.94 -8.21
C PHE A 153 -5.57 -4.76 -8.05
N GLY A 154 -4.86 -5.73 -7.46
CA GLY A 154 -3.41 -5.66 -7.21
C GLY A 154 -3.01 -4.59 -6.19
N MET A 155 -3.86 -4.37 -5.20
CA MET A 155 -3.59 -3.52 -4.03
C MET A 155 -3.19 -4.42 -2.86
N HIS A 156 -2.05 -4.09 -2.24
CA HIS A 156 -1.48 -4.82 -1.12
C HIS A 156 -1.29 -3.85 0.05
N VAL A 157 -1.47 -4.35 1.27
CA VAL A 157 -1.38 -3.54 2.49
C VAL A 157 -0.46 -4.25 3.47
N LEU A 158 0.52 -3.53 3.98
CA LEU A 158 1.40 -3.93 5.06
C LEU A 158 1.20 -2.94 6.22
N LEU A 159 0.75 -3.44 7.36
CA LEU A 159 0.54 -2.66 8.58
C LEU A 159 1.57 -3.08 9.63
N GLY A 160 2.25 -2.12 10.24
CA GLY A 160 3.15 -2.32 11.39
C GLY A 160 2.60 -1.73 12.68
N SER A 161 2.66 -2.49 13.78
CA SER A 161 2.34 -2.06 15.14
C SER A 161 3.32 -2.62 16.16
#